data_AF-A0A520P2V9-F1
#
_entry.id   AF-A0A520P2V9-F1
#
_cell.length_a   1.000
_cell.length_b   1.000
_cell.length_c   1.000
_cell.angle_alpha   90.00
_cell.angle_beta   90.00
_cell.angle_gamma   90.00
#
_symmetry.space_group_name_H-M   'P 1'
#
loop_
_entity.id
_entity.type
_entity.pdbx_description
1 polymer ?
#
loop_
_entity_poly.entity_id
_entity_poly.type
_entity_poly.pdbx_seq_one_letter_code
_entity_poly.pdbx_strand_id
1 'polypeptide(L)' 'RWRGALLPESAHVRIDVLESEKRPVTASADSKKAYDILSVDIFSAPDHKHRILFDPGHGLEERLLREQFV' A
#
# COMPACT_ATOMS: atom_id res chain seq x y z
N ARG A 1 -15.03 -13.68 3.16
CA ARG A 1 -13.88 -13.28 2.31
C ARG A 1 -13.95 -11.76 2.14
N TRP A 2 -12.93 -11.01 2.57
CA TRP A 2 -12.90 -9.55 2.41
C TRP A 2 -12.59 -9.20 0.95
N ARG A 3 -13.27 -8.18 0.41
CA ARG A 3 -13.14 -7.71 -0.98
C ARG A 3 -12.26 -6.46 -1.13
N GLY A 4 -11.63 -6.02 -0.04
CA GLY A 4 -10.97 -4.72 0.02
C GLY A 4 -11.92 -3.59 0.40
N ALA A 5 -11.37 -2.40 0.55
CA ALA A 5 -12.09 -1.16 0.78
C ALA A 5 -11.35 -0.02 0.08
N LEU A 6 -12.09 0.93 -0.49
CA LEU A 6 -11.54 2.20 -0.93
C LEU A 6 -11.56 3.16 0.26
N LEU A 7 -10.41 3.73 0.57
CA LEU A 7 -10.24 4.69 1.66
C LEU A 7 -9.74 6.02 1.08
N PRO A 8 -10.08 7.16 1.71
CA PRO A 8 -9.45 8.43 1.38
C PRO A 8 -7.93 8.35 1.51
N GLU A 9 -7.18 9.07 0.68
CA GLU A 9 -5.71 9.10 0.73
C GLU A 9 -5.17 9.52 2.12
N SER A 10 -5.90 10.38 2.82
CA SER A 10 -5.55 10.85 4.17
C SER A 10 -5.83 9.83 5.28
N ALA A 11 -6.36 8.65 4.95
CA ALA A 11 -6.66 7.62 5.95
C ALA A 11 -5.38 7.06 6.54
N HIS A 12 -5.41 6.82 7.85
CA HIS A 12 -4.39 6.05 8.56
C HIS A 12 -4.98 4.68 8.89
N VAL A 13 -4.40 3.63 8.34
CA VAL A 13 -4.80 2.24 8.59
C VAL A 13 -3.81 1.60 9.55
N ARG A 14 -4.32 1.08 10.65
CA ARG A 14 -3.53 0.29 11.62
C ARG A 14 -3.98 -1.16 11.59
N ILE A 15 -3.00 -2.07 11.56
CA ILE A 15 -3.21 -3.51 11.68
C ILE A 15 -2.47 -3.98 12.94
N ASP A 16 -3.20 -4.49 13.92
CA ASP A 16 -2.60 -5.12 15.11
C ASP A 16 -2.56 -6.64 14.95
N VAL A 17 -1.42 -7.26 15.28
CA VAL A 17 -1.23 -8.71 15.25
C VAL A 17 -1.67 -9.30 16.57
N LEU A 18 -2.82 -9.97 16.55
CA LEU A 18 -3.34 -10.66 17.73
C LEU A 18 -2.57 -11.97 17.97
N GLU A 19 -2.27 -12.24 19.25
CA GLU A 19 -1.57 -13.46 19.67
C GLU A 19 -0.25 -13.71 18.90
N SER A 20 0.56 -12.67 18.70
CA SER A 20 1.80 -12.72 17.91
C SER A 20 2.76 -13.85 18.31
N GLU A 21 2.83 -14.19 19.59
CA GLU A 21 3.64 -15.31 20.09
C GLU A 21 3.18 -16.68 19.56
N LYS A 22 1.87 -16.85 19.35
CA LYS A 22 1.30 -18.10 18.82
C LYS A 22 1.31 -18.14 17.29
N ARG A 23 1.23 -16.97 16.66
CA ARG A 23 1.12 -16.78 15.21
C ARG A 23 1.99 -15.60 14.80
N PRO A 24 3.31 -15.80 14.65
CA PRO A 24 4.20 -14.73 14.24
C PRO A 24 3.87 -14.29 12.81
N VAL A 25 3.90 -12.98 12.59
CA VAL A 25 3.60 -12.34 11.30
C VAL A 25 4.82 -11.56 10.83
N THR A 26 5.04 -11.58 9.52
CA THR A 26 6.06 -10.77 8.83
C THR A 26 5.37 -9.70 8.01
N ALA A 27 5.93 -8.49 7.98
CA ALA A 27 5.52 -7.41 7.10
C ALA A 27 6.59 -7.14 6.03
N SER A 28 6.17 -6.84 4.81
CA SER A 28 7.05 -6.49 3.69
C SER A 28 6.56 -5.22 3.03
N ALA A 29 7.48 -4.30 2.74
CA ALA A 29 7.24 -3.09 1.97
C ALA A 29 8.36 -2.96 0.93
N ASP A 30 8.02 -3.15 -0.35
CA ASP A 30 8.99 -3.27 -1.45
C ASP A 30 10.11 -4.27 -1.13
N SER A 31 11.35 -3.81 -1.08
CA SER A 31 12.54 -4.61 -0.76
C SER A 31 12.84 -4.71 0.75
N LYS A 32 12.08 -4.02 1.61
CA LYS A 32 12.26 -4.05 3.07
C LYS A 32 11.34 -5.09 3.69
N LYS A 33 11.88 -5.86 4.64
CA LYS A 33 11.14 -6.85 5.45
C LYS A 33 11.35 -6.61 6.93
N ALA A 34 10.31 -6.84 7.71
CA ALA A 34 10.34 -6.80 9.16
C ALA A 34 9.62 -8.06 9.70
N TYR A 35 10.21 -8.66 10.73
CA TYR A 35 9.77 -9.92 11.33
C TYR A 35 9.20 -9.65 12.73
N ASP A 36 8.48 -10.64 13.29
CA ASP A 36 7.91 -10.61 14.64
C ASP A 36 7.09 -9.34 14.93
N ILE A 37 6.19 -9.01 13.99
CA ILE A 37 5.42 -7.77 14.00
C ILE A 37 4.33 -7.78 15.08
N LEU A 38 4.22 -6.67 15.80
CA LEU A 38 3.13 -6.42 16.76
C LEU A 38 2.03 -5.54 16.15
N SER A 39 2.41 -4.51 15.41
CA SER A 39 1.48 -3.63 14.69
C SER A 39 2.11 -3.07 13.42
N VAL A 40 1.26 -2.68 12.46
CA VAL A 40 1.64 -1.99 11.23
C VAL A 40 0.77 -0.75 11.09
N ASP A 41 1.40 0.40 10.93
CA ASP A 41 0.77 1.69 10.70
C ASP A 41 1.03 2.10 9.24
N ILE A 42 -0.03 2.37 8.49
CA ILE A 42 -0.01 2.61 7.04
C ILE A 42 -0.69 3.94 6.75
N PHE A 43 0.06 4.88 6.16
CA PHE A 43 -0.41 6.20 5.78
C PHE A 43 0.41 6.75 4.60
N SER A 44 -0.17 7.68 3.85
CA SER A 44 0.54 8.39 2.78
C SER A 44 1.54 9.39 3.37
N ALA A 45 2.76 9.44 2.83
CA ALA A 45 3.78 10.42 3.20
C ALA A 45 3.80 11.58 2.18
N PRO A 46 3.03 12.67 2.39
CA PRO A 46 2.79 13.70 1.37
C PRO A 46 4.02 14.56 1.04
N ASP A 47 5.04 14.50 1.90
CA ASP A 47 6.33 15.18 1.77
C ASP A 47 7.30 14.43 0.83
N HIS A 48 7.05 13.15 0.54
CA HIS A 48 7.86 12.34 -0.36
C HIS A 48 7.24 12.32 -1.76
N LYS A 49 7.85 13.05 -2.71
CA LYS A 49 7.37 13.16 -4.09
C LYS A 49 8.43 12.72 -5.09
N HIS A 50 8.01 11.88 -6.03
CA HIS A 50 8.82 11.48 -7.17
C HIS A 50 8.27 12.09 -8.45
N ARG A 51 9.14 12.58 -9.33
CA ARG A 51 8.76 13.04 -10.67
C ARG A 51 9.01 11.91 -11.65
N ILE A 52 7.93 11.39 -12.21
CA ILE A 52 7.98 10.37 -13.25
C ILE A 52 7.69 11.05 -14.59
N LEU A 53 8.50 10.75 -15.60
CA LEU A 53 8.33 11.27 -16.96
C LEU A 53 7.64 10.22 -17.82
N PHE A 54 6.73 10.67 -18.67
CA PHE A 54 6.00 9.83 -19.61
C PHE A 54 6.09 10.44 -21.00
N ASP A 55 6.13 9.58 -22.01
CA ASP A 55 5.96 10.01 -23.38
C ASP A 55 4.49 10.44 -23.63
N PRO A 56 4.25 11.44 -24.48
CA PRO A 56 2.88 11.81 -24.86
C PRO A 56 2.09 10.60 -25.36
N GLY A 57 0.89 10.39 -24.82
CA GLY A 57 0.04 9.23 -25.15
C GLY A 57 0.37 7.93 -24.41
N HIS A 58 1.38 7.92 -23.53
CA HIS A 58 1.82 6.76 -22.76
C HIS A 58 1.91 7.01 -21.25
N GLY A 59 1.04 7.90 -20.74
CA GLY A 59 0.96 8.25 -19.32
C GLY A 59 0.41 7.12 -18.43
N LEU A 60 0.70 7.21 -17.13
CA LEU A 60 0.15 6.28 -16.13
C LEU A 60 -1.38 6.32 -16.10
N GLU A 61 -1.98 7.50 -16.24
CA GLU A 61 -3.43 7.72 -16.25
C GLU A 61 -4.12 6.91 -17.36
N GLU A 62 -3.56 6.95 -18.58
CA GLU A 62 -4.05 6.20 -19.74
C GLU A 62 -3.99 4.67 -19.51
N ARG A 63 -2.92 4.19 -18.85
CA ARG A 63 -2.80 2.77 -18.47
C ARG A 63 -3.79 2.38 -17.37
N LEU A 64 -3.93 3.22 -16.34
CA LEU A 64 -4.80 2.95 -15.20
C LEU A 64 -6.26 2.82 -15.65
N LEU A 65 -6.69 3.70 -16.56
CA LEU A 65 -8.03 3.67 -17.13
C LEU A 65 -8.31 2.36 -17.90
N ARG A 66 -7.33 1.88 -18.67
CA ARG A 66 -7.45 0.63 -19.45
C ARG A 66 -7.39 -0.62 -18.58
N GLU A 67 -6.55 -0.64 -17.55
CA GLU A 67 -6.30 -1.84 -16.75
C GLU A 67 -7.35 -2.05 -15.64
N GLN A 68 -7.95 -1.00 -15.09
CA GLN A 68 -8.89 -1.11 -13.96
C GLN A 68 -10.37 -1.08 -14.34
N PHE A 69 -10.74 -0.60 -15.54
CA PHE A 69 -12.14 -0.34 -15.89
C PHE A 69 -12.61 -0.97 -17.22
N VAL A 70 -11.81 -1.83 -17.86
CA VAL A 70 -12.17 -2.61 -19.06
C VAL A 70 -12.31 -4.09 -18.72
#